data_AF-A0A2E7EZ51-F1
#
_entry.id   AF-A0A2E7EZ51-F1
#
_cell.length_a   1.000
_cell.length_b   1.000
_cell.length_c   1.000
_cell.angle_alpha   90.00
_cell.angle_beta   90.00
_cell.angle_gamma   90.00
#
_symmetry.space_group_name_H-M   'P 1'
#
loop_
_entity.id
_entity.type
_entity.pdbx_description
1 polymer ?
#
loop_
_entity_poly.entity_id
_entity_poly.type
_entity_poly.pdbx_seq_one_letter_code
_entity_poly.pdbx_strand_id
1 'polypeptide(L)' 'MARSYAKCRRDFETLETFAELDDAVEIDSMRTWLMENPTKAAAADLYERCIGNWFYEHHGEFKNPTVNKIARDHGFENE' A
#
# COMPACT_ATOMS: atom_id res chain seq x y z
N MET A 1 -5.79 -6.57 -14.42
CA MET A 1 -6.70 -7.30 -13.51
C MET A 1 -7.14 -6.34 -12.43
N ALA A 2 -8.43 -6.30 -12.07
CA ALA A 2 -8.87 -5.53 -10.90
C ALA A 2 -8.19 -6.10 -9.64
N ARG A 3 -7.57 -5.23 -8.84
CA ARG A 3 -6.81 -5.64 -7.65
C ARG A 3 -7.79 -6.03 -6.53
N SER A 4 -7.47 -7.09 -5.80
CA SER A 4 -8.35 -7.58 -4.72
C SER A 4 -8.07 -6.81 -3.44
N TYR A 5 -9.09 -6.18 -2.85
CA TYR A 5 -9.02 -5.55 -1.53
C TYR A 5 -8.31 -6.42 -0.49
N ALA A 6 -8.63 -7.71 -0.43
CA ALA A 6 -8.06 -8.61 0.57
C ALA A 6 -6.54 -8.79 0.38
N LYS A 7 -6.04 -8.71 -0.86
CA LYS A 7 -4.60 -8.76 -1.15
C LYS A 7 -3.94 -7.45 -0.77
N CYS A 8 -4.44 -6.32 -1.26
CA CYS A 8 -3.87 -4.99 -1.00
C CYS A 8 -3.80 -4.70 0.51
N ARG A 9 -4.88 -5.03 1.24
CA ARG A 9 -4.92 -4.89 2.70
C ARG A 9 -3.85 -5.73 3.40
N ARG A 10 -3.81 -7.04 3.11
CA ARG A 10 -2.85 -7.95 3.76
C ARG A 10 -1.42 -7.52 3.49
N ASP A 11 -1.13 -7.13 2.26
CA ASP A 11 0.22 -6.76 1.86
C ASP A 11 0.63 -5.43 2.51
N PHE A 12 -0.25 -4.43 2.57
CA PHE A 12 0.00 -3.21 3.36
C PHE A 12 0.18 -3.49 4.86
N GLU A 13 -0.74 -4.25 5.49
CA GLU A 13 -0.62 -4.64 6.90
C GLU A 13 0.69 -5.42 7.17
N THR A 14 1.21 -6.15 6.19
CA THR A 14 2.51 -6.83 6.29
C THR A 14 3.65 -5.82 6.26
N LEU A 15 3.62 -4.81 5.38
CA LEU A 15 4.62 -3.74 5.33
C LEU A 15 4.67 -2.93 6.63
N GLU A 16 3.51 -2.62 7.22
CA GLU A 16 3.38 -1.93 8.50
C GLU A 16 4.00 -2.70 9.69
N THR A 17 4.25 -4.01 9.56
CA THR A 17 5.01 -4.76 10.58
C THR A 17 6.51 -4.50 10.55
N PHE A 18 7.03 -3.92 9.45
CA PHE A 18 8.44 -3.61 9.26
C PHE A 18 8.76 -2.15 9.57
N ALA A 19 7.93 -1.23 9.08
CA ALA A 19 8.01 0.20 9.35
C ALA A 19 6.60 0.80 9.22
N GLU A 20 6.27 1.77 10.07
CA GLU A 20 5.02 2.53 9.95
C GLU A 20 5.12 3.52 8.78
N LEU A 21 4.01 3.70 8.07
CA LEU A 21 3.87 4.77 7.10
C LEU A 21 3.72 6.12 7.83
N ASP A 22 4.70 7.01 7.66
CA ASP A 22 4.74 8.28 8.39
C ASP A 22 4.00 9.41 7.63
N ASP A 23 4.07 9.45 6.29
CA ASP A 23 3.39 10.48 5.49
C ASP A 23 2.01 10.02 4.98
N ALA A 24 1.01 10.25 5.83
CA ALA A 24 -0.40 9.98 5.51
C ALA A 24 -1.15 11.19 4.92
N VAL A 25 -0.52 12.36 4.73
CA VAL A 25 -1.23 13.59 4.31
C VAL A 25 -1.84 13.41 2.92
N GLU A 26 -1.15 12.70 2.02
CA GLU A 26 -1.65 12.42 0.67
C GLU A 26 -2.87 11.47 0.66
N ILE A 27 -3.08 10.70 1.72
CA ILE A 27 -4.10 9.63 1.80
C ILE A 27 -5.42 10.14 2.37
N ASP A 28 -5.41 11.28 3.07
CA ASP A 28 -6.56 11.77 3.85
C ASP A 28 -7.77 12.16 2.98
N SER A 29 -7.51 12.69 1.78
CA SER A 29 -8.56 13.00 0.79
C SER A 29 -9.24 11.74 0.26
N MET A 30 -8.46 10.69 -0.05
CA MET A 30 -8.98 9.41 -0.51
C MET A 30 -9.73 8.68 0.60
N ARG A 31 -9.26 8.79 1.84
CA ARG A 31 -9.92 8.25 3.02
C ARG A 31 -11.29 8.89 3.22
N THR A 32 -11.37 10.22 3.16
CA THR A 32 -12.64 10.96 3.25
C THR A 32 -13.60 10.52 2.15
N TRP A 33 -13.14 10.46 0.91
CA TRP A 33 -13.96 10.00 -0.21
C TRP A 33 -14.45 8.56 -0.03
N LEU A 34 -13.63 7.66 0.51
CA LEU A 34 -13.99 6.27 0.78
C LEU A 34 -15.05 6.15 1.89
N MET A 35 -15.03 7.03 2.90
CA MET A 35 -16.09 7.06 3.93
C MET A 35 -17.45 7.41 3.32
N GLU A 36 -17.47 8.29 2.31
CA GLU A 36 -18.67 8.68 1.58
C GLU A 36 -19.10 7.63 0.54
N ASN A 37 -18.13 6.89 -0.03
CA ASN A 37 -18.33 5.95 -1.13
C ASN A 37 -17.69 4.56 -0.84
N PRO A 38 -18.18 3.82 0.16
CA PRO A 38 -17.49 2.64 0.67
C PRO A 38 -17.63 1.45 -0.29
N THR A 39 -16.63 1.26 -1.16
CA THR A 39 -16.54 0.10 -2.05
C THR A 39 -15.23 -0.65 -1.86
N LYS A 40 -15.26 -1.97 -2.11
CA LYS A 40 -14.03 -2.79 -2.07
C LYS A 40 -13.01 -2.36 -3.11
N ALA A 41 -13.46 -1.85 -4.27
CA ALA A 41 -12.57 -1.36 -5.32
C ALA A 41 -11.82 -0.12 -4.83
N ALA A 42 -12.53 0.89 -4.33
CA ALA A 42 -11.90 2.10 -3.80
C ALA A 42 -11.01 1.86 -2.59
N ALA A 43 -11.40 0.92 -1.70
CA ALA A 43 -10.56 0.52 -0.59
C ALA A 43 -9.27 -0.20 -1.07
N ALA A 44 -9.34 -0.97 -2.15
CA ALA A 44 -8.15 -1.56 -2.76
C ALA A 44 -7.23 -0.47 -3.33
N ASP A 45 -7.78 0.52 -4.02
CA ASP A 45 -7.02 1.65 -4.57
C ASP A 45 -6.34 2.48 -3.47
N LEU A 46 -7.01 2.68 -2.34
CA LEU A 46 -6.43 3.33 -1.15
C LEU A 46 -5.19 2.57 -0.64
N TYR A 47 -5.33 1.27 -0.40
CA TYR A 47 -4.21 0.45 0.09
C TYR A 47 -3.05 0.40 -0.90
N GLU A 48 -3.32 0.41 -2.20
CA GLU A 48 -2.27 0.51 -3.22
C GLU A 48 -1.49 1.82 -3.13
N ARG A 49 -2.17 2.93 -2.87
CA ARG A 49 -1.51 4.21 -2.63
C ARG A 49 -0.63 4.15 -1.38
N CYS A 50 -1.15 3.57 -0.28
CA CYS A 50 -0.37 3.38 0.94
C CYS A 50 0.88 2.51 0.71
N ILE A 51 0.76 1.41 -0.04
CA ILE A 51 1.89 0.54 -0.39
C ILE A 51 2.95 1.32 -1.19
N GLY A 52 2.52 2.12 -2.16
CA GLY A 52 3.44 2.95 -2.94
C GLY A 52 4.18 3.97 -2.07
N ASN A 53 3.45 4.67 -1.19
CA ASN A 53 4.06 5.62 -0.25
C ASN A 53 5.04 4.92 0.70
N TRP A 54 4.68 3.73 1.21
CA TRP A 54 5.57 2.95 2.06
C TRP A 54 6.87 2.60 1.34
N PHE A 55 6.82 2.18 0.07
CA PHE A 55 8.04 1.90 -0.69
C PHE A 55 8.85 3.16 -0.98
N TYR A 56 8.18 4.29 -1.27
CA TYR A 56 8.89 5.56 -1.45
C TYR A 56 9.69 5.97 -0.19
N GLU A 57 9.13 5.74 0.99
CA GLU A 57 9.78 6.04 2.27
C GLU A 57 10.86 4.99 2.65
N HIS A 58 10.57 3.70 2.46
CA HIS A 58 11.28 2.61 3.15
C HIS A 58 11.98 1.59 2.23
N HIS A 59 11.77 1.61 0.90
CA HIS A 59 12.22 0.52 0.00
C HIS A 59 13.73 0.22 0.11
N GLY A 60 14.57 1.25 0.26
CA GLY A 60 16.03 1.10 0.36
C GLY A 60 16.52 0.45 1.65
N GLU A 61 15.66 0.32 2.67
CA GLU A 61 16.05 -0.05 4.02
C GLU A 61 15.90 -1.55 4.30
N PHE A 62 15.07 -2.26 3.53
CA PHE A 62 14.67 -3.63 3.84
C PHE A 62 15.11 -4.66 2.78
N LYS A 63 16.13 -5.45 3.10
CA LYS A 63 16.50 -6.66 2.33
C LYS A 63 15.69 -7.88 2.78
N ASN A 64 14.37 -7.84 2.59
CA ASN A 64 13.46 -8.90 3.02
C ASN A 64 12.74 -9.55 1.82
N PRO A 65 12.73 -10.90 1.68
CA PRO A 65 12.07 -11.58 0.56
C PRO A 65 10.56 -11.29 0.45
N THR A 66 9.87 -11.09 1.57
CA THR A 66 8.45 -10.73 1.62
C THR A 66 8.24 -9.32 1.07
N VAL A 67 9.04 -8.35 1.51
CA VAL A 67 9.01 -6.97 1.00
C VAL A 67 9.28 -6.96 -0.50
N ASN A 68 10.31 -7.66 -0.96
CA ASN A 68 10.63 -7.79 -2.39
C ASN A 68 9.46 -8.39 -3.17
N LYS A 69 8.80 -9.43 -2.64
CA LYS A 69 7.64 -10.04 -3.29
C LYS A 69 6.48 -9.05 -3.42
N ILE A 70 6.20 -8.29 -2.36
CA ILE A 70 5.15 -7.25 -2.39
C ILE A 70 5.50 -6.17 -3.41
N ALA A 71 6.76 -5.73 -3.50
CA ALA A 71 7.20 -4.78 -4.52
C ALA A 71 6.87 -5.28 -5.94
N ARG A 72 7.17 -6.54 -6.29
CA ARG A 72 6.86 -7.08 -7.63
C ARG A 72 5.37 -7.22 -7.89
N ASP A 73 4.64 -7.73 -6.90
CA ASP A 73 3.20 -7.94 -7.02
C ASP A 73 2.45 -6.62 -7.30
N HIS A 74 3.01 -5.49 -6.85
CA HIS A 74 2.43 -4.16 -6.98
C HIS A 74 3.11 -3.26 -8.04
N GLY A 75 4.24 -3.70 -8.61
CA GLY A 75 4.91 -3.03 -9.73
C GLY A 75 6.05 -2.07 -9.35
N PHE A 76 6.63 -2.20 -8.15
CA PHE A 76 7.70 -1.35 -7.61
C PHE A 76 9.11 -1.94 -7.77
N GLU A 77 9.34 -2.86 -8.72
CA GLU A 77 10.58 -3.64 -8.82
C GLU A 77 11.84 -2.86 -9.26
N ASN A 78 11.79 -1.56 -9.56
CA ASN A 78 12.92 -0.82 -10.15
C ASN A 78 13.00 0.68 -9.79
N GLU A 79 12.63 1.10 -8.58
CA GLU A 79 12.96 2.46 -8.07
C GLU A 79 14.17 2.45 -7.14
#